data_AF-A0A344UPJ4-F1
#
_entry.id   AF-A0A344UPJ4-F1
#
_cell.length_a   1.000
_cell.length_b   1.000
_cell.length_c   1.000
_cell.angle_alpha   90.00
_cell.angle_beta   90.00
_cell.angle_gamma   90.00
#
_symmetry.space_group_name_H-M   'P 1'
#
loop_
_entity.id
_entity.type
_entity.pdbx_description
1 polymer ?
#
loop_
_entity_poly.entity_id
_entity_poly.type
_entity_poly.pdbx_seq_one_letter_code
_entity_poly.pdbx_strand_id
1 'polypeptide(L)'
;MTAIAFDGKTMAADGRSTADDIIITDEAVKLHRIETNRWSQRPAIVGLSGKATAGSAVLSWLRGEGHPDASRDWCALIWDGETARTVTADCLTPEIWPGPIAIGSGKLPALAAMRAGADAEKAVAVAITMDVYCGGQIHTMQLDVSEQVPHPTPATHPHGQRTASTFFGDVTSADINRAMQTCEYHDSWGITYCRITLFNRYVVTGTSSSGHNDDLKRKQALKDAEQQVKQLLDFLLHSQHAAVETGGWQLDNGPRQRGHYDLAQLVANTHPNHFQPV
;
A
#
# COMPACT_ATOMS: atom_id res chain seq x y z
N MET A 1 19.92 0.83 13.51
CA MET A 1 19.20 0.38 14.73
C MET A 1 18.38 1.53 15.29
N THR A 2 17.17 1.28 15.81
CA THR A 2 16.18 2.33 16.12
C THR A 2 15.00 1.77 16.93
N ALA A 3 14.38 2.59 17.77
CA ALA A 3 13.01 2.41 18.25
C ALA A 3 12.17 3.59 17.77
N ILE A 4 11.16 3.32 16.94
CA ILE A 4 10.11 4.28 16.60
C ILE A 4 8.77 3.65 17.00
N ALA A 5 7.95 4.39 17.73
CA ALA A 5 6.65 3.97 18.20
C ALA A 5 5.57 4.97 17.77
N PHE A 6 4.38 4.47 17.46
CA PHE A 6 3.18 5.26 17.21
C PHE A 6 2.00 4.68 17.98
N ASP A 7 1.41 5.49 18.85
CA ASP A 7 0.32 5.09 19.76
C ASP A 7 -1.09 5.33 19.18
N GLY A 8 -1.18 5.77 17.91
CA GLY A 8 -2.43 6.19 17.28
C GLY A 8 -2.59 7.71 17.19
N LYS A 9 -1.78 8.48 17.93
CA LYS A 9 -1.82 9.95 17.95
C LYS A 9 -0.44 10.60 17.89
N THR A 10 0.54 10.03 18.57
CA THR A 10 1.88 10.56 18.75
C THR A 10 2.89 9.58 18.19
N MET A 11 3.86 10.07 17.43
CA MET A 11 5.03 9.29 17.04
C MET A 11 6.21 9.68 17.93
N ALA A 12 6.95 8.70 18.42
CA ALA A 12 8.17 8.91 19.20
C ALA A 12 9.32 8.11 18.60
N ALA A 13 10.55 8.61 18.73
CA ALA A 13 11.77 7.93 18.31
C ALA A 13 12.91 8.15 19.30
N ASP A 14 13.81 7.17 19.41
CA ASP A 14 15.07 7.31 20.14
C ASP A 14 16.10 8.14 19.32
N GLY A 15 17.09 8.73 20.01
CA GLY A 15 18.10 9.61 19.42
C GLY A 15 19.42 8.90 19.08
N ARG A 16 19.57 7.63 19.43
CA ARG A 16 20.84 6.91 19.23
C ARG A 16 21.08 6.51 17.78
N SER A 17 22.27 6.76 17.27
CA SER A 17 22.78 6.15 16.05
C SER A 17 24.04 5.36 16.36
N THR A 18 24.14 4.15 15.83
CA THR A 18 25.31 3.29 15.99
C THR A 18 25.93 2.96 14.64
N ALA A 19 27.25 2.80 14.64
CA ALA A 19 27.97 2.09 13.59
C ALA A 19 28.60 0.86 14.26
N ASP A 20 28.06 -0.30 13.92
CA ASP A 20 28.35 -1.55 14.62
C ASP A 20 28.09 -1.39 16.14
N ASP A 21 29.10 -1.65 16.97
CA ASP A 21 29.01 -1.58 18.43
C ASP A 21 29.41 -0.20 19.01
N ILE A 22 29.57 0.81 18.15
CA ILE A 22 29.98 2.16 18.55
C ILE A 22 28.79 3.12 18.44
N ILE A 23 28.52 3.85 19.53
CA ILE A 23 27.58 4.97 19.52
C ILE A 23 28.22 6.14 18.78
N ILE A 24 27.60 6.57 17.67
CA ILE A 24 28.04 7.71 16.87
C ILE A 24 27.43 9.01 17.41
N THR A 25 26.17 8.97 17.83
CA THR A 25 25.46 10.11 18.44
C THR A 25 24.25 9.62 19.22
N ASP A 26 23.83 10.40 20.21
CA ASP A 26 22.60 10.22 21.00
C ASP A 26 21.54 11.30 20.69
N GLU A 27 21.76 12.10 19.65
CA GLU A 27 20.94 13.26 19.25
C GLU A 27 20.44 13.16 17.78
N ALA A 28 20.39 11.95 17.22
CA ALA A 28 19.91 11.74 15.85
C ALA A 28 18.39 11.99 15.73
N VAL A 29 18.02 12.88 14.82
CA VAL A 29 16.62 13.11 14.46
C VAL A 29 16.15 12.05 13.46
N LYS A 30 15.22 11.19 13.88
CA LYS A 30 14.66 10.11 13.04
C LYS A 30 13.20 10.33 12.64
N LEU A 31 12.57 11.36 13.20
CA LEU A 31 11.22 11.80 12.86
C LEU A 31 11.31 13.02 11.96
N HIS A 32 10.62 12.96 10.83
CA HIS A 32 10.61 14.03 9.83
C HIS A 32 9.17 14.39 9.49
N ARG A 33 8.90 15.69 9.40
CA ARG A 33 7.66 16.18 8.80
C ARG A 33 7.86 16.35 7.29
N ILE A 34 6.87 15.94 6.52
CA ILE A 34 6.75 16.25 5.10
C ILE A 34 5.42 16.94 4.85
N GLU A 35 5.42 17.96 3.99
CA GLU A 35 4.21 18.76 3.68
C GLU A 35 3.20 17.96 2.85
N THR A 36 3.70 17.06 2.00
CA THR A 36 2.88 16.18 1.18
C THR A 36 3.54 14.81 1.08
N ASN A 37 2.76 13.76 1.39
CA ASN A 37 3.13 12.39 1.10
C ASN A 37 2.46 11.90 -0.19
N ARG A 38 3.15 11.04 -0.94
CA ARG A 38 2.72 10.64 -2.29
C ARG A 38 1.41 9.85 -2.34
N TRP A 39 0.97 9.23 -1.25
CA TRP A 39 -0.24 8.40 -1.25
C TRP A 39 -1.50 9.18 -0.93
N SER A 40 -1.47 9.98 0.14
CA SER A 40 -2.64 10.75 0.55
C SER A 40 -2.61 12.21 0.09
N GLN A 41 -1.47 12.70 -0.43
CA GLN A 41 -1.27 14.11 -0.77
C GLN A 41 -1.52 15.07 0.41
N ARG A 42 -1.24 14.61 1.65
CA ARG A 42 -1.38 15.37 2.90
C ARG A 42 -0.06 15.49 3.65
N PRO A 43 0.05 16.45 4.59
CA PRO A 43 1.15 16.46 5.54
C PRO A 43 1.24 15.14 6.30
N ALA A 44 2.47 14.69 6.56
CA ALA A 44 2.71 13.46 7.29
C ALA A 44 3.94 13.55 8.19
N ILE A 45 3.93 12.73 9.24
CA ILE A 45 5.10 12.41 10.05
C ILE A 45 5.67 11.11 9.53
N VAL A 46 6.99 11.09 9.32
CA VAL A 46 7.74 9.93 8.86
C VAL A 46 8.79 9.59 9.89
N GLY A 47 8.69 8.40 10.48
CA GLY A 47 9.76 7.79 11.25
C GLY A 47 10.61 6.88 10.36
N LEU A 48 11.94 7.03 10.40
CA LEU A 48 12.87 6.22 9.62
C LEU A 48 13.73 5.33 10.50
N SER A 49 13.81 4.04 10.15
CA SER A 49 14.72 3.07 10.75
C SER A 49 15.56 2.37 9.68
N GLY A 50 16.68 1.78 10.09
CA GLY A 50 17.64 1.10 9.20
C GLY A 50 18.90 1.92 8.96
N LYS A 51 19.43 1.90 7.74
CA LYS A 51 20.66 2.61 7.36
C LYS A 51 20.40 4.11 7.20
N ALA A 52 21.07 4.93 8.00
CA ALA A 52 20.92 6.40 7.97
C ALA A 52 21.18 7.01 6.58
N THR A 53 22.07 6.41 5.78
CA THR A 53 22.38 6.85 4.42
C THR A 53 21.24 6.69 3.43
N ALA A 54 20.19 5.92 3.75
CA ALA A 54 18.99 5.79 2.92
C ALA A 54 17.97 6.92 3.19
N GLY A 55 18.07 7.62 4.33
CA GLY A 55 16.98 8.47 4.83
C GLY A 55 16.59 9.60 3.88
N SER A 56 17.56 10.32 3.30
CA SER A 56 17.28 11.41 2.37
C SER A 56 16.58 10.93 1.09
N ALA A 57 17.03 9.81 0.51
CA ALA A 57 16.43 9.22 -0.68
C ALA A 57 15.00 8.72 -0.42
N VAL A 58 14.77 8.11 0.74
CA VAL A 58 13.42 7.68 1.15
C VAL A 58 12.50 8.88 1.34
N LEU A 59 12.95 9.96 2.00
CA LEU A 59 12.13 11.17 2.17
C LEU A 59 11.78 11.84 0.84
N SER A 60 12.74 11.98 -0.08
CA SER A 60 12.45 12.48 -1.44
C SER A 60 11.41 11.61 -2.15
N TRP A 61 11.57 10.29 -2.09
CA TRP A 61 10.61 9.36 -2.69
C TRP A 61 9.22 9.47 -2.09
N LEU A 62 9.12 9.63 -0.77
CA LEU A 62 7.85 9.83 -0.08
C LEU A 62 7.16 11.14 -0.49
N ARG A 63 7.93 12.17 -0.89
CA ARG A 63 7.43 13.41 -1.48
C ARG A 63 7.06 13.28 -2.97
N GLY A 64 7.27 12.11 -3.57
CA GLY A 64 6.99 11.85 -4.99
C GLY A 64 8.19 12.04 -5.92
N GLU A 65 9.39 12.19 -5.37
CA GLU A 65 10.62 12.47 -6.13
C GLU A 65 11.58 11.28 -6.11
N GLY A 66 12.06 10.86 -7.28
CA GLY A 66 13.07 9.79 -7.37
C GLY A 66 12.55 8.41 -6.94
N HIS A 67 13.49 7.53 -6.55
CA HIS A 67 13.23 6.16 -6.13
C HIS A 67 14.25 5.74 -5.06
N PRO A 68 13.84 5.09 -3.96
CA PRO A 68 14.77 4.69 -2.92
C PRO A 68 15.58 3.50 -3.42
N ASP A 69 16.79 3.39 -2.91
CA ASP A 69 17.63 2.23 -3.16
C ASP A 69 17.07 1.05 -2.36
N ALA A 70 16.49 0.07 -3.07
CA ALA A 70 15.96 -1.15 -2.47
C ALA A 70 17.06 -2.09 -1.93
N SER A 71 18.33 -1.87 -2.29
CA SER A 71 19.45 -2.67 -1.77
C SER A 71 19.88 -2.29 -0.35
N ARG A 72 19.32 -1.20 0.20
CA ARG A 72 19.63 -0.73 1.55
C ARG A 72 18.53 -1.15 2.50
N ASP A 73 18.91 -1.68 3.64
CA ASP A 73 17.98 -1.95 4.73
C ASP A 73 17.41 -0.63 5.30
N TRP A 74 16.12 -0.42 5.09
CA TRP A 74 15.35 0.68 5.67
C TRP A 74 13.88 0.32 5.83
N CYS A 75 13.24 0.95 6.82
CA CYS A 75 11.81 0.91 7.01
C CYS A 75 11.31 2.31 7.40
N ALA A 76 10.20 2.72 6.81
CA ALA A 76 9.51 3.98 7.09
C ALA A 76 8.15 3.70 7.73
N LEU A 77 7.83 4.40 8.82
CA LEU A 77 6.50 4.49 9.41
C LEU A 77 5.95 5.88 9.11
N ILE A 78 4.83 5.95 8.40
CA ILE A 78 4.22 7.18 7.90
C ILE A 78 2.86 7.34 8.54
N TRP A 79 2.57 8.49 9.15
CA TRP A 79 1.24 8.84 9.64
C TRP A 79 0.82 10.19 9.07
N ASP A 80 -0.33 10.23 8.40
CA ASP A 80 -0.87 11.39 7.67
C ASP A 80 -2.04 12.08 8.39
N GLY A 81 -2.24 11.76 9.67
CA GLY A 81 -3.35 12.26 10.49
C GLY A 81 -4.57 11.33 10.50
N GLU A 82 -4.67 10.40 9.55
CA GLU A 82 -5.81 9.47 9.45
C GLU A 82 -5.35 8.02 9.46
N THR A 83 -4.25 7.70 8.78
CA THR A 83 -3.81 6.33 8.55
C THR A 83 -2.30 6.20 8.77
N ALA A 84 -1.92 5.19 9.54
CA ALA A 84 -0.53 4.78 9.70
C ALA A 84 -0.18 3.74 8.62
N ARG A 85 0.99 3.92 7.98
CA ARG A 85 1.51 3.04 6.93
C ARG A 85 2.94 2.65 7.21
N THR A 86 3.31 1.45 6.83
CA THR A 86 4.72 1.04 6.77
C THR A 86 5.13 0.75 5.35
N VAL A 87 6.38 1.11 5.04
CA VAL A 87 7.06 0.71 3.81
C VAL A 87 8.45 0.20 4.16
N THR A 88 8.93 -0.79 3.43
CA THR A 88 10.28 -1.35 3.60
C THR A 88 11.03 -1.35 2.28
N ALA A 89 12.35 -1.53 2.35
CA ALA A 89 13.18 -1.71 1.16
C ALA A 89 12.71 -2.88 0.26
N ASP A 90 12.21 -3.95 0.87
CA ASP A 90 11.76 -5.15 0.17
C ASP A 90 10.33 -5.04 -0.41
N CYS A 91 9.52 -4.12 0.13
CA CYS A 91 8.15 -3.89 -0.33
C CYS A 91 7.81 -2.40 -0.31
N LEU A 92 7.85 -1.79 -1.49
CA LEU A 92 7.51 -0.38 -1.70
C LEU A 92 6.00 -0.10 -1.71
N THR A 93 5.19 -1.15 -1.69
CA THR A 93 3.74 -1.02 -1.52
C THR A 93 3.44 -0.76 -0.04
N PRO A 94 2.74 0.32 0.32
CA PRO A 94 2.47 0.61 1.71
C PRO A 94 1.49 -0.39 2.32
N GLU A 95 1.85 -0.89 3.49
CA GLU A 95 0.96 -1.67 4.34
C GLU A 95 0.27 -0.75 5.35
N ILE A 96 -1.03 -0.92 5.53
CA ILE A 96 -1.85 -0.09 6.43
C ILE A 96 -2.02 -0.80 7.76
N TRP A 97 -1.82 -0.08 8.86
CA TRP A 97 -1.87 -0.65 10.20
C TRP A 97 -2.84 0.08 11.12
N PRO A 98 -3.71 -0.64 11.86
CA PRO A 98 -4.34 -0.07 13.04
C PRO A 98 -3.28 0.11 14.13
N GLY A 99 -3.19 1.31 14.71
CA GLY A 99 -2.32 1.56 15.86
C GLY A 99 -2.73 0.73 17.09
N PRO A 100 -1.81 0.52 18.06
CA PRO A 100 -0.43 0.98 18.09
C PRO A 100 0.51 0.15 17.21
N ILE A 101 1.59 0.76 16.72
CA ILE A 101 2.62 0.12 15.88
C ILE A 101 4.03 0.66 16.22
N ALA A 102 5.05 -0.18 16.05
CA ALA A 102 6.46 0.21 16.20
C ALA A 102 7.33 -0.41 15.11
N ILE A 103 8.42 0.28 14.75
CA ILE A 103 9.44 -0.19 13.79
C ILE A 103 10.85 -0.06 14.37
N GLY A 104 11.81 -0.73 13.72
CA GLY A 104 13.21 -0.81 14.15
C GLY A 104 13.51 -1.99 15.08
N SER A 105 14.72 -2.01 15.64
CA SER A 105 15.20 -3.07 16.53
C SER A 105 14.45 -3.08 17.88
N GLY A 106 14.12 -1.90 18.41
CA GLY A 106 13.39 -1.74 19.67
C GLY A 106 11.87 -1.92 19.56
N LYS A 107 11.36 -2.39 18.42
CA LYS A 107 9.90 -2.46 18.16
C LYS A 107 9.15 -3.36 19.13
N LEU A 108 9.73 -4.49 19.55
CA LEU A 108 9.06 -5.46 20.42
C LEU A 108 8.79 -4.90 21.83
N PRO A 109 9.80 -4.38 22.57
CA PRO A 109 9.54 -3.78 23.88
C PRO A 109 8.65 -2.53 23.79
N ALA A 110 8.81 -1.69 22.75
CA ALA A 110 7.93 -0.54 22.56
C ALA A 110 6.46 -0.96 22.33
N LEU A 111 6.21 -1.92 21.45
CA LEU A 111 4.86 -2.40 21.19
C LEU A 111 4.24 -3.06 22.41
N ALA A 112 5.01 -3.84 23.17
CA ALA A 112 4.55 -4.43 24.43
C ALA A 112 4.15 -3.36 25.45
N ALA A 113 4.96 -2.30 25.60
CA ALA A 113 4.66 -1.18 26.47
C ALA A 113 3.36 -0.45 26.05
N MET A 114 3.18 -0.17 24.76
CA MET A 114 1.94 0.45 24.27
C MET A 114 0.71 -0.44 24.48
N ARG A 115 0.85 -1.75 24.29
CA ARG A 115 -0.22 -2.72 24.59
C ARG A 115 -0.56 -2.78 26.09
N ALA A 116 0.39 -2.44 26.95
CA ALA A 116 0.18 -2.27 28.39
C ALA A 116 -0.34 -0.87 28.78
N GLY A 117 -0.63 0.00 27.82
CA GLY A 117 -1.22 1.33 28.05
C GLY A 117 -0.21 2.48 28.11
N ALA A 118 1.06 2.26 27.77
CA ALA A 118 2.01 3.36 27.59
C ALA A 118 1.69 4.18 26.33
N ASP A 119 1.95 5.48 26.39
CA ASP A 119 2.03 6.34 25.20
C ASP A 119 3.32 6.08 24.40
N ALA A 120 3.43 6.65 23.21
CA ALA A 120 4.57 6.41 22.32
C ALA A 120 5.93 6.79 22.96
N GLU A 121 5.98 7.90 23.71
CA GLU A 121 7.21 8.38 24.35
C GLU A 121 7.69 7.41 25.43
N LYS A 122 6.80 7.01 26.34
CA LYS A 122 7.11 6.01 27.39
C LYS A 122 7.45 4.66 26.78
N ALA A 123 6.81 4.27 25.68
CA ALA A 123 7.11 3.04 24.98
C ALA A 123 8.54 3.03 24.42
N VAL A 124 8.99 4.14 23.83
CA VAL A 124 10.40 4.29 23.41
C VAL A 124 11.33 4.27 24.61
N ALA A 125 10.98 4.91 25.73
CA ALA A 125 11.79 4.85 26.95
C ALA A 125 11.97 3.41 27.46
N VAL A 126 10.92 2.59 27.42
CA VAL A 126 11.01 1.15 27.73
C VAL A 126 11.86 0.40 26.70
N ALA A 127 11.76 0.73 25.41
CA ALA A 127 12.61 0.11 24.41
C ALA A 127 14.10 0.39 24.65
N ILE A 128 14.44 1.62 25.07
CA ILE A 128 15.82 2.02 25.40
C ILE A 128 16.41 1.18 26.55
N THR A 129 15.61 0.72 27.52
CA THR A 129 16.13 -0.12 28.61
C THR A 129 16.36 -1.56 28.21
N MET A 130 15.82 -2.00 27.06
CA MET A 130 15.77 -3.39 26.63
C MET A 130 16.58 -3.67 25.35
N ASP A 131 16.78 -2.68 24.50
CA ASP A 131 17.55 -2.76 23.26
C ASP A 131 18.83 -1.92 23.36
N VAL A 132 19.98 -2.58 23.37
CA VAL A 132 21.31 -1.96 23.48
C VAL A 132 21.61 -0.95 22.38
N TYR A 133 20.95 -1.08 21.24
CA TYR A 133 21.15 -0.17 20.11
C TYR A 133 20.20 1.02 20.10
N CYS A 134 19.28 1.09 21.06
CA CYS A 134 18.42 2.26 21.30
C CYS A 134 18.99 3.11 22.42
N GLY A 135 18.72 4.41 22.39
CA GLY A 135 19.14 5.32 23.46
C GLY A 135 19.06 6.79 23.08
N GLY A 136 19.76 7.62 23.86
CA GLY A 136 19.82 9.06 23.64
C GLY A 136 18.53 9.79 23.95
N GLN A 137 18.37 10.97 23.34
CA GLN A 137 17.19 11.81 23.52
C GLN A 137 15.97 11.19 22.83
N ILE A 138 14.80 11.26 23.47
CA ILE A 138 13.54 10.84 22.83
C ILE A 138 12.94 12.05 22.12
N HIS A 139 12.66 11.91 20.83
CA HIS A 139 11.97 12.90 20.03
C HIS A 139 10.53 12.49 19.81
N THR A 140 9.59 13.41 20.03
CA THR A 140 8.14 13.18 19.81
C THR A 140 7.59 14.14 18.77
N MET A 141 6.61 13.70 17.98
CA MET A 141 5.91 14.54 17.01
C MET A 141 4.42 14.17 16.92
N GLN A 142 3.58 15.18 16.77
CA GLN A 142 2.14 15.08 16.49
C GLN A 142 1.80 15.94 15.28
N LEU A 143 0.71 15.60 14.57
CA LEU A 143 0.14 16.43 13.52
C LEU A 143 -0.95 17.30 14.13
N ASP A 144 -0.96 18.58 13.76
CA ASP A 144 -2.04 19.48 14.11
C ASP A 144 -3.23 19.18 13.20
N VAL A 145 -4.10 18.27 13.64
CA VAL A 145 -5.29 17.85 12.88
C VAL A 145 -6.33 18.98 12.77
N SER A 146 -6.16 20.09 13.51
CA SER A 146 -7.08 21.23 13.53
C SER A 146 -7.09 22.08 12.26
N GLU A 147 -6.16 21.87 11.34
CA GLU A 147 -6.00 22.71 10.13
C GLU A 147 -6.08 21.90 8.83
N GLN A 148 -6.76 20.75 8.85
CA GLN A 148 -7.02 20.02 7.62
C GLN A 148 -7.92 20.85 6.71
N VAL A 149 -7.30 21.46 5.70
CA VAL A 149 -7.98 22.02 4.54
C VAL A 149 -9.01 20.99 4.08
N PRO A 150 -10.30 21.35 3.98
CA PRO A 150 -11.32 20.41 3.58
C PRO A 150 -10.83 19.69 2.33
N HIS A 151 -10.78 18.35 2.41
CA HIS A 151 -10.50 17.48 1.29
C HIS A 151 -11.29 18.06 0.11
N PRO A 152 -10.65 18.40 -1.04
CA PRO A 152 -11.39 18.92 -2.17
C PRO A 152 -12.48 17.91 -2.45
N THR A 153 -13.72 18.28 -2.12
CA THR A 153 -14.89 17.46 -2.43
C THR A 153 -14.76 17.22 -3.92
N PRO A 154 -14.71 15.97 -4.40
CA PRO A 154 -14.66 15.71 -5.83
C PRO A 154 -15.76 16.55 -6.44
N ALA A 155 -15.38 17.51 -7.29
CA ALA A 155 -16.27 18.57 -7.73
C ALA A 155 -17.61 17.92 -8.09
N THR A 156 -18.67 18.29 -7.38
CA THR A 156 -20.02 17.90 -7.77
C THR A 156 -20.25 18.58 -9.10
N HIS A 157 -19.89 17.89 -10.18
CA HIS A 157 -20.24 18.31 -11.51
C HIS A 157 -21.77 18.42 -11.51
N PRO A 158 -22.34 19.57 -11.92
CA PRO A 158 -23.77 19.66 -12.09
C PRO A 158 -24.21 18.49 -12.97
N HIS A 159 -25.30 17.81 -12.58
CA HIS A 159 -25.92 16.70 -13.30
C HIS A 159 -26.39 17.12 -14.69
N GLY A 160 -25.45 17.43 -15.59
CA GLY A 160 -25.64 17.38 -17.02
C GLY A 160 -25.24 15.98 -17.45
N GLN A 161 -26.15 15.29 -18.14
CA GLN A 161 -25.88 14.00 -18.79
C GLN A 161 -24.57 14.07 -19.58
N ARG A 162 -23.49 13.55 -19.00
CA ARG A 162 -22.26 13.25 -19.75
C ARG A 162 -22.36 11.81 -20.19
N THR A 163 -22.37 11.60 -21.49
CA THR A 163 -22.21 10.29 -22.10
C THR A 163 -20.85 9.71 -21.69
N ALA A 164 -20.79 8.38 -21.52
CA ALA A 164 -19.59 7.63 -21.09
C ALA A 164 -18.32 7.91 -21.91
N SER A 165 -18.45 8.55 -23.09
CA SER A 165 -17.35 8.93 -23.98
C SER A 165 -16.41 10.03 -23.46
N THR A 166 -16.74 10.74 -22.37
CA THR A 166 -15.89 11.86 -21.88
C THR A 166 -15.01 11.53 -20.68
N PHE A 167 -15.04 10.30 -20.16
CA PHE A 167 -14.22 9.88 -19.02
C PHE A 167 -13.02 9.00 -19.39
N PHE A 168 -13.07 8.37 -20.56
CA PHE A 168 -11.93 7.70 -21.16
C PHE A 168 -11.40 8.64 -22.24
N GLY A 169 -10.26 9.29 -22.00
CA GLY A 169 -9.47 9.76 -23.15
C GLY A 169 -9.18 8.57 -24.05
N ASP A 170 -9.07 8.78 -25.37
CA ASP A 170 -8.89 7.71 -26.36
C ASP A 170 -7.75 6.77 -25.92
N VAL A 171 -8.10 5.62 -25.32
CA VAL A 171 -7.13 4.60 -24.94
C VAL A 171 -6.71 3.94 -26.24
N THR A 172 -5.50 4.24 -26.69
CA THR A 172 -5.00 3.69 -27.94
C THR A 172 -4.45 2.28 -27.71
N SER A 173 -4.40 1.48 -28.77
CA SER A 173 -3.68 0.20 -28.74
C SER A 173 -2.20 0.38 -28.34
N ALA A 174 -1.61 1.57 -28.55
CA ALA A 174 -0.25 1.87 -28.12
C ALA A 174 -0.12 2.03 -26.60
N ASP A 175 -1.13 2.60 -25.93
CA ASP A 175 -1.15 2.74 -24.47
C ASP A 175 -1.29 1.38 -23.77
N ILE A 176 -2.12 0.51 -24.34
CA ILE A 176 -2.27 -0.88 -23.91
C ILE A 176 -0.95 -1.65 -24.06
N ASN A 177 -0.30 -1.55 -25.23
CA ASN A 177 0.98 -2.20 -25.46
C ASN A 177 2.08 -1.70 -24.51
N ARG A 178 2.07 -0.40 -24.17
CA ARG A 178 3.00 0.19 -23.20
C ARG A 178 2.76 -0.34 -21.79
N ALA A 179 1.50 -0.47 -21.36
CA ALA A 179 1.16 -1.04 -20.05
C ALA A 179 1.51 -2.54 -19.93
N MET A 180 1.39 -3.30 -21.03
CA MET A 180 1.83 -4.68 -21.11
C MET A 180 3.36 -4.83 -20.96
N GLN A 181 4.14 -3.85 -21.42
CA GLN A 181 5.61 -3.85 -21.26
C GLN A 181 6.08 -3.61 -19.82
N THR A 182 5.22 -3.03 -18.97
CA THR A 182 5.50 -2.76 -17.55
C THR A 182 4.92 -3.81 -16.60
N CYS A 183 4.60 -5.01 -17.09
CA CYS A 183 4.13 -6.09 -16.21
C CYS A 183 5.24 -6.51 -15.25
N GLU A 184 4.97 -6.38 -13.95
CA GLU A 184 5.82 -6.91 -12.89
C GLU A 184 5.35 -8.31 -12.52
N TYR A 185 6.30 -9.25 -12.45
CA TYR A 185 6.05 -10.64 -12.05
C TYR A 185 6.58 -10.85 -10.65
N HIS A 186 5.73 -11.39 -9.79
CA HIS A 186 6.10 -11.80 -8.44
C HIS A 186 5.86 -13.30 -8.27
N ASP A 187 6.92 -14.02 -7.90
CA ASP A 187 6.83 -15.41 -7.46
C ASP A 187 6.90 -15.42 -5.93
N SER A 188 5.80 -15.83 -5.30
CA SER A 188 5.74 -16.07 -3.86
C SER A 188 4.96 -17.37 -3.64
N TRP A 189 5.57 -18.33 -2.92
CA TRP A 189 4.94 -19.60 -2.54
C TRP A 189 4.45 -20.49 -3.71
N GLY A 190 5.08 -20.41 -4.88
CA GLY A 190 4.71 -21.21 -6.05
C GLY A 190 3.46 -20.72 -6.79
N ILE A 191 3.03 -19.49 -6.53
CA ILE A 191 1.99 -18.79 -7.30
C ILE A 191 2.65 -17.61 -8.01
N THR A 192 2.57 -17.62 -9.33
CA THR A 192 2.98 -16.49 -10.18
C THR A 192 1.78 -15.57 -10.35
N TYR A 193 1.95 -14.29 -10.00
CA TYR A 193 0.96 -13.24 -10.27
C TYR A 193 1.50 -12.32 -11.36
N CYS A 194 0.64 -11.98 -12.32
CA CYS A 194 0.88 -10.90 -13.26
C CYS A 194 0.07 -9.68 -12.80
N ARG A 195 0.76 -8.56 -12.54
CA ARG A 195 0.14 -7.30 -12.18
C ARG A 195 0.24 -6.33 -13.35
N ILE A 196 -0.91 -5.97 -13.91
CA ILE A 196 -1.01 -4.94 -14.93
C ILE A 196 -1.62 -3.70 -14.30
N THR A 197 -0.85 -2.62 -14.21
CA THR A 197 -1.31 -1.34 -13.68
C THR A 197 -1.66 -0.42 -14.83
N LEU A 198 -2.96 -0.20 -15.04
CA LEU A 198 -3.45 0.78 -16.01
C LEU A 198 -3.83 2.07 -15.27
N PHE A 199 -3.16 3.18 -15.62
CA PHE A 199 -3.46 4.54 -15.17
C PHE A 199 -3.64 4.72 -13.65
N ASN A 200 -2.82 4.06 -12.83
CA ASN A 200 -2.86 4.13 -11.36
C ASN A 200 -4.21 3.75 -10.70
N ARG A 201 -5.15 3.11 -11.40
CA ARG A 201 -6.51 2.87 -10.87
C ARG A 201 -7.05 1.46 -10.99
N TYR A 202 -6.49 0.61 -11.85
CA TYR A 202 -6.95 -0.77 -12.01
C TYR A 202 -5.80 -1.76 -11.89
N VAL A 203 -6.04 -2.82 -11.12
CA VAL A 203 -5.15 -3.97 -10.97
C VAL A 203 -5.92 -5.19 -11.48
N VAL A 204 -5.49 -5.74 -12.61
CA VAL A 204 -5.92 -7.07 -13.03
C VAL A 204 -4.89 -8.06 -12.50
N THR A 205 -5.34 -9.04 -11.71
CA THR A 205 -4.49 -10.14 -11.26
C THR A 205 -4.95 -11.43 -11.92
N GLY A 206 -4.01 -12.13 -12.56
CA GLY A 206 -4.18 -13.52 -12.97
C GLY A 206 -3.36 -14.41 -12.04
N THR A 207 -3.93 -15.51 -11.57
CA THR A 207 -3.23 -16.50 -10.75
C THR A 207 -3.08 -17.81 -11.52
N SER A 208 -1.88 -18.36 -11.58
CA SER A 208 -1.69 -19.76 -11.97
C SER A 208 -0.98 -20.52 -10.85
N SER A 209 -1.62 -21.56 -10.33
CA SER A 209 -0.97 -22.53 -9.44
C SER A 209 -0.44 -23.68 -10.29
N SER A 210 0.85 -23.67 -10.59
CA SER A 210 1.50 -24.86 -11.16
C SER A 210 2.67 -25.24 -10.26
N GLY A 211 2.64 -26.48 -9.76
CA GLY A 211 3.72 -27.04 -8.97
C GLY A 211 5.06 -26.94 -9.71
N HIS A 212 6.13 -26.78 -8.95
CA HIS A 212 7.50 -26.61 -9.44
C HIS A 212 7.89 -27.75 -10.40
N ASN A 213 7.80 -27.55 -11.73
CA ASN A 213 8.74 -28.03 -12.75
C ASN A 213 8.27 -27.95 -14.22
N ASP A 214 7.18 -27.26 -14.57
CA ASP A 214 6.69 -27.31 -15.95
C ASP A 214 6.69 -25.93 -16.62
N ASP A 215 7.86 -25.52 -17.11
CA ASP A 215 8.10 -24.25 -17.83
C ASP A 215 7.13 -24.06 -19.03
N LEU A 216 6.72 -25.17 -19.66
CA LEU A 216 5.70 -25.18 -20.72
C LEU A 216 4.31 -24.80 -20.19
N LYS A 217 3.90 -25.31 -19.03
CA LYS A 217 2.63 -24.91 -18.39
C LYS A 217 2.65 -23.46 -17.93
N ARG A 218 3.79 -22.97 -17.41
CA ARG A 218 3.97 -21.56 -17.07
C ARG A 218 3.82 -20.66 -18.29
N LYS A 219 4.49 -20.99 -19.40
CA LYS A 219 4.39 -20.27 -20.68
C LYS A 219 2.96 -20.31 -21.25
N GLN A 220 2.25 -21.42 -21.11
CA GLN A 220 0.86 -21.51 -21.57
C GLN A 220 -0.08 -20.67 -20.69
N ALA A 221 0.04 -20.75 -19.35
CA ALA A 221 -0.75 -19.94 -18.43
C ALA A 221 -0.53 -18.43 -18.64
N LEU A 222 0.69 -18.02 -18.99
CA LEU A 222 1.01 -16.65 -19.37
C LEU A 222 0.29 -16.22 -20.65
N LYS A 223 0.31 -17.07 -21.69
CA LYS A 223 -0.43 -16.79 -22.94
C LYS A 223 -1.93 -16.71 -22.71
N ASP A 224 -2.48 -17.56 -21.84
CA ASP A 224 -3.90 -17.57 -21.51
C ASP A 224 -4.31 -16.31 -20.73
N ALA A 225 -3.49 -15.88 -19.75
CA ALA A 225 -3.73 -14.64 -19.01
C ALA A 225 -3.61 -13.39 -19.93
N GLU A 226 -2.62 -13.36 -20.81
CA GLU A 226 -2.48 -12.31 -21.83
C GLU A 226 -3.72 -12.27 -22.74
N GLN A 227 -4.23 -13.42 -23.17
CA GLN A 227 -5.43 -13.51 -24.00
C GLN A 227 -6.70 -13.05 -23.27
N GLN A 228 -6.84 -13.38 -21.98
CA GLN A 228 -7.97 -12.92 -21.15
C GLN A 228 -7.96 -11.39 -20.97
N VAL A 229 -6.79 -10.80 -20.73
CA VAL A 229 -6.64 -9.35 -20.63
C VAL A 229 -6.98 -8.69 -21.98
N LYS A 230 -6.52 -9.24 -23.10
CA LYS A 230 -6.89 -8.75 -24.44
C LYS A 230 -8.39 -8.82 -24.69
N GLN A 231 -9.04 -9.93 -24.35
CA GLN A 231 -10.49 -10.09 -24.49
C GLN A 231 -11.27 -9.09 -23.63
N LEU A 232 -10.82 -8.85 -22.39
CA LEU A 232 -11.43 -7.86 -21.50
C LEU A 232 -11.28 -6.44 -22.06
N LEU A 233 -10.09 -6.10 -22.56
CA LEU A 233 -9.82 -4.79 -23.17
C LEU A 233 -10.61 -4.59 -24.47
N ASP A 234 -10.67 -5.61 -25.34
CA ASP A 234 -11.48 -5.57 -26.55
C ASP A 234 -12.97 -5.42 -26.21
N PHE A 235 -13.46 -6.14 -25.20
CA PHE A 235 -14.83 -5.98 -24.71
C PHE A 235 -15.09 -4.55 -24.23
N LEU A 236 -14.19 -3.97 -23.44
CA LEU A 236 -14.31 -2.58 -22.96
C LEU A 236 -14.26 -1.56 -24.10
N LEU A 237 -13.42 -1.77 -25.12
CA LEU A 237 -13.33 -0.90 -26.30
C LEU A 237 -14.59 -0.98 -27.17
N HIS A 238 -15.15 -2.17 -27.39
CA HIS A 238 -16.33 -2.34 -28.25
C HIS A 238 -17.65 -2.02 -27.53
N SER A 239 -17.71 -2.20 -26.21
CA SER A 239 -18.88 -1.80 -25.40
C SER A 239 -19.01 -0.28 -25.28
N GLN A 240 -17.96 0.50 -25.47
CA GLN A 240 -18.05 1.96 -25.60
C GLN A 240 -18.71 2.43 -26.91
N HIS A 241 -18.79 1.56 -27.93
CA HIS A 241 -19.49 1.85 -29.18
C HIS A 241 -20.95 1.34 -29.20
N ALA A 242 -21.33 0.49 -28.26
CA ALA A 242 -22.72 0.05 -28.11
C ALA A 242 -23.48 1.05 -27.22
N ALA A 243 -24.13 2.03 -27.83
CA ALA A 243 -25.18 2.78 -27.16
C ALA A 243 -26.31 1.78 -26.80
N VAL A 244 -26.36 1.39 -25.52
CA VAL A 244 -27.47 0.60 -24.98
C VAL A 244 -28.67 1.52 -24.88
N GLU A 245 -29.55 1.46 -25.89
CA GLU A 245 -30.96 1.77 -25.69
C GLU A 245 -31.48 0.85 -24.58
N THR A 246 -32.08 1.44 -23.55
CA THR A 246 -32.71 0.74 -22.44
C THR A 246 -34.00 0.09 -22.91
N GLY A 247 -33.88 -1.01 -23.64
CA GLY A 247 -34.95 -1.97 -23.92
C GLY A 247 -34.69 -3.23 -23.10
N GLY A 248 -35.53 -3.50 -22.11
CA GLY A 248 -35.41 -4.68 -21.25
C GLY A 248 -35.48 -5.97 -22.06
N TRP A 249 -34.46 -6.83 -21.89
CA TRP A 249 -34.49 -8.20 -22.38
C TRP A 249 -34.76 -9.13 -21.20
N GLN A 250 -35.88 -9.85 -21.28
CA GLN A 250 -36.23 -10.95 -20.39
C GLN A 250 -35.73 -12.23 -21.05
N LEU A 251 -34.78 -12.94 -20.42
CA LEU A 251 -34.29 -14.23 -20.92
C LEU A 251 -35.10 -15.37 -20.31
N ASP A 252 -35.62 -16.19 -21.22
CA ASP A 252 -36.40 -17.41 -21.00
C ASP A 252 -35.49 -18.54 -20.49
N ASN A 253 -35.93 -19.26 -19.44
CA ASN A 253 -35.15 -20.28 -18.74
C ASN A 253 -35.39 -21.67 -19.35
N GLY A 254 -34.48 -22.11 -20.22
CA GLY A 254 -34.36 -23.51 -20.65
C GLY A 254 -33.20 -24.24 -19.94
N PRO A 255 -33.31 -25.54 -19.61
CA PRO A 255 -32.42 -26.17 -18.64
C PRO A 255 -31.22 -26.84 -19.32
N ARG A 256 -30.00 -26.33 -19.13
CA ARG A 256 -28.77 -27.15 -19.13
C ARG A 256 -27.70 -26.58 -18.19
N GLN A 257 -27.16 -27.48 -17.38
CA GLN A 257 -26.12 -27.28 -16.37
C GLN A 257 -24.82 -26.71 -16.95
N ARG A 258 -24.24 -25.72 -16.25
CA ARG A 258 -22.83 -25.66 -15.78
C ARG A 258 -22.63 -24.38 -14.97
N GLY A 259 -21.80 -24.46 -13.93
CA GLY A 259 -21.70 -23.50 -12.84
C GLY A 259 -21.45 -22.05 -13.27
N HIS A 260 -22.26 -21.15 -12.71
CA HIS A 260 -22.06 -19.70 -12.77
C HIS A 260 -21.21 -19.26 -11.59
N TYR A 261 -20.19 -18.44 -11.86
CA TYR A 261 -19.66 -17.50 -10.89
C TYR A 261 -20.25 -16.13 -11.21
N ASP A 262 -20.93 -15.55 -10.23
CA ASP A 262 -21.49 -14.20 -10.30
C ASP A 262 -20.39 -13.18 -9.94
N LEU A 263 -19.99 -12.36 -10.92
CA LEU A 263 -18.98 -11.31 -10.76
C LEU A 263 -19.41 -10.19 -9.80
N ALA A 264 -20.69 -10.13 -9.40
CA ALA A 264 -21.18 -9.17 -8.41
C ALA A 264 -20.90 -9.57 -6.95
N GLN A 265 -20.53 -10.83 -6.66
CA GLN A 265 -20.30 -11.28 -5.28
C GLN A 265 -18.85 -11.12 -4.77
N LEU A 266 -17.89 -10.75 -5.62
CA LEU A 266 -16.47 -10.68 -5.22
C LEU A 266 -16.09 -9.42 -4.42
N VAL A 267 -17.03 -8.50 -4.17
CA VAL A 267 -16.77 -7.20 -3.51
C VAL A 267 -17.48 -7.06 -2.14
N ALA A 268 -18.27 -8.05 -1.70
CA ALA A 268 -19.18 -7.87 -0.56
C ALA A 268 -18.90 -8.71 0.71
N ASN A 269 -17.76 -9.40 0.88
CA ASN A 269 -17.52 -10.22 2.07
C ASN A 269 -16.14 -10.00 2.72
N THR A 270 -16.04 -8.98 3.57
CA THR A 270 -15.05 -8.93 4.66
C THR A 270 -15.68 -8.33 5.92
N HIS A 271 -16.50 -9.13 6.61
CA HIS A 271 -16.76 -8.97 8.04
C HIS A 271 -16.97 -10.34 8.67
N PRO A 272 -16.29 -10.65 9.78
CA PRO A 272 -16.79 -11.62 10.74
C PRO A 272 -16.98 -10.95 12.11
N ASN A 273 -18.23 -10.87 12.56
CA ASN A 273 -18.58 -10.80 13.97
C ASN A 273 -19.47 -12.00 14.28
N HIS A 274 -19.02 -12.88 15.19
CA HIS A 274 -19.77 -13.40 16.34
C HIS A 274 -19.15 -14.70 16.87
N PHE A 275 -18.64 -14.64 18.10
CA PHE A 275 -18.57 -15.77 19.03
C PHE A 275 -19.52 -15.45 20.20
N GLN A 276 -20.30 -16.44 20.63
CA GLN A 276 -21.00 -16.50 21.92
C GLN A 276 -20.59 -17.80 22.63
N PRO A 277 -20.65 -17.84 23.98
CA PRO A 277 -19.83 -18.74 24.79
C PRO A 277 -20.49 -20.09 25.08
N VAL A 278 -19.64 -21.07 25.41
CA VAL A 278 -19.93 -22.19 26.31
C VAL A 278 -18.85 -22.19 27.38
#